data_AF-U2ZZT7-F1
#
_entry.id   AF-U2ZZT7-F1
#
_cell.length_a   1.000
_cell.length_b   1.000
_cell.length_c   1.000
_cell.angle_alpha   90.00
_cell.angle_beta   90.00
_cell.angle_gamma   90.00
#
_symmetry.space_group_name_H-M   'P 1'
#
loop_
_entity.id
_entity.type
_entity.pdbx_description
1 polymer ?
#
loop_
_entity_poly.entity_id
_entity_poly.type
_entity_poly.pdbx_seq_one_letter_code
_entity_poly.pdbx_strand_id
1 'polypeptide(L)'
;MKRLGLMVQIRFVQWQLTPAEADVALFALKGCDVAEIAALRATAAGTVRAQLARIYAKAGVTSHTALLALFVEELIDTSLLRAARREGENDA
;
A
#
# COMPACT_ATOMS: atom_id res chain seq x y z
N MET A 1 -8.03 -12.70 -1.03
CA MET A 1 -7.60 -11.53 -0.22
C MET A 1 -6.31 -11.75 0.60
N LYS A 2 -5.96 -12.95 1.11
CA LYS A 2 -4.75 -13.16 1.95
C LYS A 2 -3.41 -12.69 1.35
N ARG A 3 -3.26 -12.73 0.03
CA ARG A 3 -2.00 -12.38 -0.67
C ARG A 3 -1.68 -10.88 -0.62
N LEU A 4 -2.71 -10.03 -0.69
CA LEU A 4 -2.55 -8.57 -0.59
C LEU A 4 -2.04 -8.17 0.79
N GLY A 5 -2.56 -8.80 1.85
CA GLY A 5 -2.11 -8.53 3.22
C GLY A 5 -0.62 -8.81 3.42
N LEU A 6 -0.11 -9.92 2.88
CA LEU A 6 1.32 -10.25 2.94
C LEU A 6 2.18 -9.23 2.17
N MET A 7 1.75 -8.84 0.97
CA MET A 7 2.43 -7.84 0.15
C MET A 7 2.54 -6.50 0.88
N VAL A 8 1.45 -6.03 1.48
CA VAL A 8 1.42 -4.83 2.32
C VAL A 8 2.41 -4.94 3.47
N GLN A 9 2.42 -6.06 4.21
CA GLN A 9 3.35 -6.26 5.31
C GLN A 9 4.82 -6.24 4.86
N ILE A 10 5.15 -6.91 3.76
CA ILE A 10 6.49 -6.92 3.19
C ILE A 10 6.94 -5.49 2.84
N ARG A 11 6.08 -4.72 2.14
CA ARG A 11 6.39 -3.33 1.79
C ARG A 11 6.60 -2.46 3.02
N PHE A 12 5.75 -2.57 4.04
CA PHE A 12 5.87 -1.78 5.25
C PHE A 12 7.18 -2.05 6.01
N VAL A 13 7.62 -3.31 6.04
CA VAL A 13 8.92 -3.69 6.60
C VAL A 13 10.07 -3.14 5.76
N GLN A 14 10.02 -3.28 4.43
CA GLN A 14 11.06 -2.78 3.52
C GLN A 14 11.23 -1.26 3.62
N TRP A 15 10.12 -0.53 3.71
CA TRP A 15 10.12 0.93 3.90
C TRP A 15 10.47 1.36 5.32
N GLN A 16 10.68 0.41 6.24
CA GLN A 16 10.98 0.66 7.65
C GLN A 16 9.96 1.63 8.27
N LEU A 17 8.67 1.35 8.04
CA LEU A 17 7.60 2.11 8.67
C LEU A 17 7.59 1.83 10.18
N THR A 18 7.45 2.89 10.96
CA THR A 18 7.12 2.74 12.39
C THR A 18 5.70 2.15 12.53
N PRO A 19 5.33 1.57 13.68
CA PRO A 19 3.97 1.08 13.90
C PRO A 19 2.91 2.15 13.61
N ALA A 20 3.17 3.39 14.02
CA ALA A 20 2.28 4.52 13.76
C ALA A 20 2.15 4.87 12.27
N GLU A 21 3.23 4.78 11.50
CA GLU A 21 3.20 5.01 10.05
C GLU A 21 2.50 3.86 9.32
N ALA A 22 2.70 2.62 9.76
CA ALA A 22 2.03 1.45 9.20
C ALA A 22 0.50 1.54 9.33
N ASP A 23 -0.02 2.00 10.47
CA ASP A 23 -1.46 2.24 10.64
C ASP A 23 -1.98 3.29 9.65
N VAL A 24 -1.28 4.42 9.52
CA VAL A 24 -1.66 5.50 8.58
C VAL A 24 -1.64 5.00 7.15
N ALA A 25 -0.57 4.31 6.75
CA ALA A 25 -0.46 3.73 5.42
C ALA A 25 -1.58 2.73 5.15
N LEU A 26 -1.92 1.88 6.12
CA LEU A 26 -3.00 0.90 5.97
C LEU A 26 -4.36 1.57 5.77
N PHE A 27 -4.68 2.62 6.54
CA PHE A 27 -5.94 3.36 6.35
C PHE A 27 -5.95 4.12 5.02
N ALA A 28 -4.83 4.73 4.62
CA ALA A 28 -4.72 5.35 3.31
C ALA A 28 -4.95 4.33 2.18
N LEU A 29 -4.38 3.12 2.28
CA LEU A 29 -4.63 2.04 1.31
C LEU A 29 -6.09 1.57 1.27
N LYS A 30 -6.83 1.74 2.38
CA LYS A 30 -8.28 1.49 2.44
C LYS A 30 -9.11 2.62 1.83
N GLY A 31 -8.47 3.69 1.36
CA GLY A 31 -9.14 4.86 0.78
C GLY A 31 -9.58 5.90 1.80
N CYS A 32 -9.17 5.78 3.06
CA CYS A 32 -9.51 6.77 4.07
C CYS A 32 -8.79 8.10 3.80
N ASP A 33 -9.47 9.22 4.02
CA ASP A 33 -8.89 10.55 3.94
C ASP A 33 -8.16 10.96 5.23
N VAL A 34 -7.52 12.13 5.22
CA VAL A 34 -6.73 12.62 6.37
C VAL A 34 -7.59 12.80 7.63
N ALA A 35 -8.84 13.24 7.49
CA ALA A 35 -9.73 13.49 8.62
C ALA A 35 -10.23 12.17 9.23
N GLU A 36 -10.59 11.21 8.38
CA GLU A 36 -10.96 9.85 8.80
C GLU A 36 -9.80 9.15 9.51
N ILE A 37 -8.59 9.23 8.97
CA ILE A 37 -7.40 8.65 9.60
C ILE A 37 -7.11 9.33 10.94
N ALA A 38 -7.25 10.66 11.02
CA ALA A 38 -7.06 11.40 12.25
C ALA A 38 -8.04 10.95 13.34
N ALA A 39 -9.32 10.78 12.98
CA ALA A 39 -10.34 10.26 13.89
C ALA A 39 -10.06 8.82 14.33
N LEU A 40 -9.78 7.91 13.38
CA LEU A 40 -9.50 6.49 13.64
C LEU A 40 -8.28 6.29 14.55
N ARG A 41 -7.28 7.16 14.45
CA ARG A 41 -6.04 7.09 15.22
C ARG A 41 -6.01 8.02 16.44
N ALA A 42 -7.10 8.72 16.71
CA ALA A 42 -7.21 9.71 17.79
C ALA A 42 -6.01 10.69 17.82
N THR A 43 -5.65 11.24 16.65
CA THR A 43 -4.50 12.14 16.48
C THR A 43 -4.88 13.37 15.65
N ALA A 44 -4.08 14.43 15.73
CA ALA A 44 -4.30 15.62 14.91
C ALA A 44 -4.09 15.35 13.40
N ALA A 45 -4.89 16.00 12.55
CA ALA A 45 -4.75 15.92 11.09
C ALA A 45 -3.36 16.34 10.60
N GLY A 46 -2.72 17.33 11.25
CA GLY A 46 -1.34 17.73 10.94
C GLY A 46 -0.33 16.60 11.13
N THR A 47 -0.49 15.79 12.19
CA THR A 47 0.33 14.60 12.44
C THR A 47 0.15 13.56 11.34
N VAL A 48 -1.10 13.32 10.90
CA VAL A 48 -1.40 12.41 9.79
C VAL A 48 -0.73 12.88 8.50
N ARG A 49 -0.84 14.16 8.14
CA ARG A 49 -0.18 14.71 6.94
C ARG A 49 1.34 14.55 7.01
N ALA A 50 1.95 14.85 8.15
CA ALA A 50 3.39 14.69 8.35
C ALA A 50 3.83 13.21 8.30
N GLN A 51 2.99 12.28 8.74
CA GLN A 51 3.24 10.84 8.61
C GLN A 51 3.08 10.37 7.16
N LEU A 52 2.03 10.80 6.45
CA LEU A 52 1.87 10.50 5.02
C LEU A 52 3.04 11.00 4.19
N ALA A 53 3.52 12.22 4.41
CA ALA A 53 4.70 12.74 3.73
C ALA A 53 5.94 11.86 3.94
N ARG A 54 6.16 11.39 5.19
CA ARG A 54 7.26 10.45 5.51
C ARG A 54 7.06 9.09 4.85
N ILE A 55 5.83 8.57 4.84
CA ILE A 55 5.49 7.30 4.19
C ILE A 55 5.78 7.39 2.69
N TYR A 56 5.35 8.45 2.02
CA TYR A 56 5.60 8.64 0.59
C TYR A 56 7.10 8.71 0.30
N ALA A 57 7.85 9.48 1.08
CA ALA A 57 9.31 9.54 0.94
C ALA A 57 9.99 8.17 1.11
N LYS A 58 9.58 7.39 2.12
CA LYS A 58 10.10 6.03 2.37
C LYS A 58 9.70 5.03 1.27
N ALA A 59 8.53 5.22 0.68
CA ALA A 59 8.02 4.40 -0.43
C ALA A 59 8.55 4.85 -1.80
N GLY A 60 9.29 5.95 -1.88
CA GLY A 60 9.82 6.50 -3.14
C GLY A 60 8.76 7.14 -4.04
N VAL A 61 7.63 7.59 -3.48
CA VAL A 61 6.52 8.21 -4.21
C VAL A 61 6.22 9.61 -3.66
N THR A 62 5.35 10.36 -4.35
CA THR A 62 5.04 11.75 -3.99
C THR A 62 3.57 11.99 -3.64
N SER A 63 2.70 10.99 -3.79
CA SER A 63 1.26 11.15 -3.58
C SER A 63 0.58 9.86 -3.09
N HIS A 64 -0.64 10.02 -2.57
CA HIS A 64 -1.52 8.90 -2.18
C HIS A 64 -1.83 8.01 -3.38
N THR A 65 -2.18 8.60 -4.51
CA THR A 65 -2.46 7.86 -5.75
C THR A 65 -1.26 7.05 -6.20
N ALA A 66 -0.05 7.62 -6.14
CA ALA A 66 1.17 6.90 -6.48
C ALA A 66 1.48 5.76 -5.49
N LEU A 67 1.23 5.96 -4.19
CA LEU A 67 1.35 4.89 -3.19
C LEU A 67 0.41 3.73 -3.50
N LEU A 68 -0.85 4.01 -3.85
CA LEU A 68 -1.83 3.00 -4.25
C LEU A 68 -1.39 2.28 -5.54
N ALA A 69 -0.87 3.01 -6.51
CA ALA A 69 -0.41 2.47 -7.79
C ALA A 69 0.65 1.38 -7.61
N LEU A 70 1.60 1.54 -6.68
CA LEU A 70 2.61 0.51 -6.38
C LEU A 70 1.99 -0.87 -6.06
N PHE A 71 0.88 -0.88 -5.33
CA PHE A 71 0.21 -2.14 -4.98
C PHE A 71 -0.66 -2.66 -6.13
N VAL A 72 -1.27 -1.78 -6.92
CA VAL A 72 -2.07 -2.16 -8.08
C VAL A 72 -1.21 -2.76 -9.18
N GLU A 73 -0.06 -2.15 -9.50
CA GLU A 73 0.93 -2.67 -10.45
C GLU A 73 1.38 -4.08 -10.05
N GLU A 74 1.77 -4.28 -8.79
CA GLU A 74 2.21 -5.59 -8.30
C GLU A 74 1.09 -6.65 -8.35
N LEU A 75 -0.17 -6.25 -8.11
CA LEU A 75 -1.33 -7.14 -8.27
C LEU A 75 -1.57 -7.54 -9.74
N ILE A 76 -1.45 -6.57 -10.66
CA ILE A 76 -1.62 -6.79 -12.10
C ILE A 76 -0.49 -7.67 -12.63
N ASP A 77 0.78 -7.36 -12.36
CA ASP A 77 1.93 -8.16 -12.79
C ASP A 77 1.84 -9.61 -12.32
N THR A 78 1.46 -9.81 -11.05
CA THR A 78 1.29 -11.14 -10.48
C THR A 78 0.14 -11.92 -11.16
N SER A 79 -0.89 -11.22 -11.62
CA SER A 79 -2.02 -11.83 -12.33
C SER A 79 -1.68 -12.17 -13.78
N LEU A 80 -0.96 -11.29 -14.48
CA LEU A 80 -0.53 -11.48 -15.86
C LEU A 80 0.43 -12.67 -15.99
N LEU A 81 1.38 -12.82 -15.06
CA LEU A 81 2.27 -13.99 -15.03
C LEU A 81 1.51 -15.32 -14.87
N ARG A 82 0.36 -15.32 -14.19
CA ARG A 82 -0.45 -16.53 -14.01
C ARG A 82 -1.29 -16.87 -15.24
N ALA A 83 -1.77 -15.87 -15.97
CA ALA A 83 -2.49 -16.07 -17.22
C ALA A 83 -1.56 -16.68 -18.27
N ALA A 84 -0.37 -16.09 -18.46
CA ALA A 84 0.63 -16.59 -19.40
C ALA A 84 1.06 -18.04 -19.13
N ARG A 85 1.10 -18.46 -17.85
CA ARG A 85 1.44 -19.84 -17.48
C ARG A 85 0.34 -20.86 -17.84
N ARG A 86 -0.93 -20.44 -17.87
CA ARG A 86 -2.05 -21.32 -18.25
C ARG A 86 -2.17 -21.47 -19.76
N GLU A 87 -1.83 -20.44 -20.53
CA GLU A 87 -1.84 -20.51 -22.00
C GLU A 87 -0.77 -21.48 -22.53
N GLY A 88 0.38 -21.59 -21.85
CA GLY A 88 1.41 -22.58 -22.20
C GLY A 88 1.10 -24.04 -21.81
N GLU A 89 0.08 -24.30 -20.98
CA GLU A 89 -0.34 -25.64 -20.55
C GLU A 89 -1.56 -26.18 -21.31
N ASN A 90 -2.28 -25.34 -22.07
CA ASN A 90 -3.51 -25.75 -22.80
C ASN A 90 -3.28 -26.06 -24.29
N ASP A 91 -2.06 -25.85 -24.80
CA ASP A 91 -1.63 -26.15 -26.17
C ASP A 91 -0.67 -27.37 -26.25
N ALA A 92 -0.51 -28.12 -25.16
CA ALA A 92 0.28 -29.35 -25.07
C ALA A 92 -0.60 -30.55 -24.66
#